data_AF-A0A1Q6V1X6-F1
#
_entry.id   AF-A0A1Q6V1X6-F1
#
_cell.length_a   1.000
_cell.length_b   1.000
_cell.length_c   1.000
_cell.angle_alpha   90.00
_cell.angle_beta   90.00
_cell.angle_gamma   90.00
#
_symmetry.space_group_name_H-M   'P 1'
#
loop_
_entity.id
_entity.type
_entity.pdbx_description
1 polymer ?
#
loop_
_entity_poly.entity_id
_entity_poly.type
_entity_poly.pdbx_seq_one_letter_code
_entity_poly.pdbx_strand_id
1 'polypeptide(L)'
;MKKYNIFLLLLIFCLSISTSKIYGAQTPVTKLSATNGEIKSITTNGGQLSASIDTQDGKLSNALTPGFLITTNSNTQKSLQLTATCNTQEGAVNAFFFPLFSLDYHYIALTNSDVLPPSHCVDCVKKFNGALNCDNNPNVIAYRMTNLENIPNVMDVYYDNNYNRWDITLLKRGAIPLNIEIPSGEVPLTNTYSTCDEAGSYQATITLSFI
;
A
#
# COMPACT_ATOMS: atom_id res chain seq x y z
N MET A 1 -76.07 -27.99 -58.57
CA MET A 1 -74.59 -28.08 -58.71
C MET A 1 -73.81 -26.80 -58.34
N LYS A 2 -74.43 -25.71 -57.83
CA LYS A 2 -73.69 -24.45 -57.50
C LYS A 2 -73.18 -24.33 -56.05
N LYS A 3 -73.69 -25.12 -55.10
CA LYS A 3 -73.34 -24.99 -53.65
C LYS A 3 -72.01 -25.66 -53.25
N TYR A 4 -71.56 -26.67 -54.01
CA TYR A 4 -70.30 -27.37 -53.73
C TYR A 4 -69.05 -26.57 -54.13
N ASN A 5 -69.15 -25.72 -55.17
CA ASN A 5 -68.02 -24.91 -55.63
C ASN A 5 -67.65 -23.79 -54.65
N ILE A 6 -68.63 -23.25 -53.90
CA ILE A 6 -68.38 -22.20 -52.90
C ILE A 6 -67.64 -22.78 -51.69
N PHE A 7 -67.99 -24.00 -51.27
CA PHE A 7 -67.36 -24.66 -50.13
C PHE A 7 -65.91 -25.06 -50.42
N LEU A 8 -65.61 -25.50 -51.64
CA LEU A 8 -64.25 -25.83 -52.07
C LEU A 8 -63.35 -24.60 -52.18
N LEU A 9 -63.88 -23.47 -52.67
CA LEU A 9 -63.18 -22.17 -52.71
C LEU A 9 -62.87 -21.64 -51.29
N LEU A 10 -63.81 -21.80 -50.35
CA LEU A 10 -63.58 -21.43 -48.95
C LEU A 10 -62.56 -22.33 -48.25
N LEU A 11 -62.53 -23.62 -48.57
CA LEU A 11 -61.56 -24.55 -47.99
C LEU A 11 -60.12 -24.24 -48.47
N ILE A 12 -59.96 -23.93 -49.77
CA ILE A 12 -58.67 -23.52 -50.35
C ILE A 12 -58.22 -22.16 -49.78
N PHE A 13 -59.15 -21.24 -49.52
CA PHE A 13 -58.85 -19.95 -48.88
C PHE A 13 -58.51 -20.10 -47.38
N CYS A 14 -59.12 -21.03 -46.65
CA CYS A 14 -58.77 -21.30 -45.25
C CYS A 14 -57.43 -22.04 -45.10
N LEU A 15 -57.03 -22.87 -46.07
CA LEU A 15 -55.73 -23.55 -46.08
C LEU A 15 -54.57 -22.64 -46.51
N SER A 16 -54.83 -21.52 -47.20
CA SER A 16 -53.78 -20.56 -47.57
C SER A 16 -53.42 -19.56 -46.47
N ILE A 17 -54.20 -19.49 -45.39
CA ILE A 17 -53.98 -18.56 -44.26
C ILE A 17 -53.09 -19.19 -43.17
N SER A 18 -52.78 -20.50 -43.22
CA SER A 18 -52.16 -21.23 -42.11
C SER A 18 -50.66 -21.54 -42.24
N THR A 19 -49.91 -20.93 -43.17
CA THR A 19 -48.45 -21.17 -43.28
C THR A 19 -47.54 -19.95 -43.19
N SER A 20 -48.06 -18.75 -42.95
CA SER A 20 -47.21 -17.63 -42.53
C SER A 20 -46.90 -17.74 -41.04
N LYS A 21 -45.98 -18.65 -40.68
CA LYS A 21 -45.22 -18.49 -39.44
C LYS A 21 -44.48 -17.15 -39.56
N ILE A 22 -45.06 -16.10 -39.00
CA ILE A 22 -44.33 -14.86 -38.74
C ILE A 22 -43.30 -15.22 -37.69
N TYR A 23 -42.09 -15.56 -38.15
CA TYR A 23 -40.92 -15.50 -37.30
C TYR A 23 -40.77 -14.02 -36.95
N GLY A 24 -41.30 -13.61 -35.79
CA GLY A 24 -41.00 -12.29 -35.26
C GLY A 24 -39.49 -12.14 -35.33
N ALA A 25 -39.01 -11.11 -36.04
CA ALA A 25 -37.59 -10.92 -36.26
C ALA A 25 -36.91 -10.98 -34.89
N GLN A 26 -36.16 -12.05 -34.61
CA GLN A 26 -35.27 -12.05 -33.47
C GLN A 26 -34.28 -10.96 -33.77
N THR A 27 -34.36 -9.84 -33.05
CA THR A 27 -33.35 -8.79 -33.16
C THR A 27 -32.00 -9.47 -32.89
N PRO A 28 -31.10 -9.58 -33.87
CA PRO A 28 -29.84 -10.25 -33.66
C PRO A 28 -29.05 -9.46 -32.63
N VAL A 29 -28.92 -10.00 -31.41
CA VAL A 29 -28.11 -9.40 -30.35
C VAL A 29 -26.72 -10.01 -30.45
N THR A 30 -25.77 -9.25 -30.99
CA THR A 30 -24.36 -9.61 -30.97
C THR A 30 -23.70 -8.95 -29.77
N LYS A 31 -22.96 -9.73 -28.97
CA LYS A 31 -22.10 -9.19 -27.90
C LYS A 31 -20.69 -9.02 -28.46
N LEU A 32 -20.20 -7.78 -28.46
CA LEU A 32 -18.78 -7.48 -28.63
C LEU A 32 -18.16 -7.45 -27.23
N SER A 33 -17.10 -8.23 -27.01
CA SER A 33 -16.36 -8.21 -25.75
C SER A 33 -14.89 -7.95 -26.02
N ALA A 34 -14.31 -7.02 -25.27
CA ALA A 34 -12.87 -6.82 -25.18
C ALA A 34 -12.47 -7.01 -23.71
N THR A 35 -11.36 -7.71 -23.48
CA THR A 35 -10.80 -7.90 -22.13
C THR A 35 -9.74 -6.84 -21.91
N ASN A 36 -9.92 -5.99 -20.89
CA ASN A 36 -8.84 -5.12 -20.45
C ASN A 36 -7.84 -5.94 -19.63
N GLY A 37 -6.55 -5.75 -19.88
CA GLY A 37 -5.50 -6.37 -19.08
C GLY A 37 -5.52 -5.86 -17.63
N GLU A 38 -4.94 -6.63 -16.73
CA GLU A 38 -4.76 -6.19 -15.35
C GLU A 38 -3.59 -5.18 -15.28
N ILE A 39 -3.84 -4.05 -14.64
CA ILE A 39 -2.87 -2.99 -14.34
C ILE A 39 -2.64 -3.04 -12.84
N LYS A 40 -1.37 -3.19 -12.47
CA LYS A 40 -0.85 -3.04 -11.11
C LYS A 40 0.47 -2.30 -11.19
N SER A 41 0.54 -1.14 -10.57
CA SER A 41 1.79 -0.42 -10.44
C SER A 41 1.82 0.37 -9.15
N ILE A 42 3.03 0.51 -8.63
CA ILE A 42 3.36 1.37 -7.50
C ILE A 42 4.49 2.25 -8.01
N THR A 43 4.32 3.55 -7.86
CA THR A 43 5.35 4.53 -8.20
C THR A 43 5.63 5.37 -6.97
N THR A 44 6.89 5.72 -6.74
CA THR A 44 7.21 6.70 -5.70
C THR A 44 6.72 8.07 -6.17
N ASN A 45 6.16 8.85 -5.26
CA ASN A 45 5.67 10.19 -5.56
C ASN A 45 6.22 11.18 -4.55
N GLY A 46 7.15 12.03 -4.99
CA GLY A 46 7.59 13.25 -4.32
C GLY A 46 7.88 13.15 -2.83
N GLY A 47 7.83 14.31 -2.17
CA GLY A 47 8.09 14.45 -0.74
C GLY A 47 9.54 14.77 -0.41
N GLN A 48 9.76 15.27 0.80
CA GLN A 48 11.09 15.51 1.33
C GLN A 48 11.67 14.17 1.79
N LEU A 49 12.68 13.66 1.09
CA LEU A 49 13.27 12.34 1.38
C LEU A 49 14.54 12.40 2.24
N SER A 50 15.02 13.60 2.54
CA SER A 50 16.19 13.83 3.39
C SER A 50 16.01 15.07 4.25
N ALA A 51 16.57 15.06 5.45
CA ALA A 51 16.57 16.19 6.37
C ALA A 51 17.88 16.18 7.15
N SER A 52 18.37 17.35 7.53
CA SER A 52 19.51 17.46 8.44
C SER A 52 19.07 17.14 9.87
N ILE A 53 19.93 16.43 10.61
CA ILE A 53 19.79 16.15 12.04
C ILE A 53 20.48 17.30 12.80
N ASP A 54 19.77 17.92 13.74
CA ASP A 54 20.35 18.92 14.65
C ASP A 54 21.34 18.23 15.59
N THR A 55 22.59 18.71 15.62
CA THR A 55 23.64 18.09 16.42
C THR A 55 23.51 18.32 17.93
N GLN A 56 22.61 19.21 18.36
CA GLN A 56 22.40 19.49 19.79
C GLN A 56 21.44 18.50 20.44
N ASP A 57 20.38 18.11 19.73
CA ASP A 57 19.29 17.31 20.28
C ASP A 57 18.80 16.18 19.37
N GLY A 58 19.42 16.00 18.20
CA GLY A 58 19.10 14.95 17.25
C GLY A 58 17.81 15.18 16.48
N LYS A 59 17.18 16.37 16.55
CA LYS A 59 15.91 16.62 15.85
C LYS A 59 16.08 16.73 14.34
N LEU A 60 15.04 16.35 13.61
CA LEU A 60 14.98 16.62 12.17
C LEU A 60 14.66 18.09 11.89
N SER A 61 15.51 18.74 11.09
CA SER A 61 15.31 20.12 10.63
C SER A 61 14.04 20.32 9.79
N ASN A 62 13.60 19.29 9.05
CA ASN A 62 12.38 19.27 8.25
C ASN A 62 11.74 17.88 8.34
N ALA A 63 10.46 17.79 8.02
CA ALA A 63 9.75 16.53 7.96
C ALA A 63 10.30 15.65 6.81
N LEU A 64 10.28 14.33 6.99
CA LEU A 64 10.50 13.37 5.91
C LEU A 64 9.14 12.84 5.45
N THR A 65 8.83 12.93 4.16
CA THR A 65 7.50 12.63 3.61
C THR A 65 7.50 11.68 2.42
N PRO A 66 8.05 10.45 2.54
CA PRO A 66 8.04 9.51 1.43
C PRO A 66 6.61 9.14 1.01
N GLY A 67 6.34 9.22 -0.30
CA GLY A 67 5.02 8.95 -0.89
C GLY A 67 5.03 7.84 -1.94
N PHE A 68 3.89 7.16 -2.05
CA PHE A 68 3.59 6.15 -3.07
C PHE A 68 2.29 6.49 -3.80
N LEU A 69 2.25 6.28 -5.11
CA LEU A 69 1.05 6.29 -5.92
C LEU A 69 0.75 4.87 -6.37
N ILE A 70 -0.35 4.32 -5.87
CA ILE A 70 -0.83 2.98 -6.16
C ILE A 70 -1.84 3.06 -7.30
N THR A 71 -1.60 2.35 -8.40
CA THR A 71 -2.54 2.29 -9.52
C THR A 71 -2.96 0.84 -9.76
N THR A 72 -4.25 0.55 -9.64
CA THR A 72 -4.78 -0.78 -9.95
C THR A 72 -6.16 -0.77 -10.60
N ASN A 73 -6.37 -1.66 -11.56
CA ASN A 73 -7.71 -2.02 -12.06
C ASN A 73 -8.11 -3.46 -11.64
N SER A 74 -7.32 -4.09 -10.78
CA SER A 74 -7.51 -5.46 -10.31
C SER A 74 -8.79 -5.63 -9.48
N ASN A 75 -9.41 -6.81 -9.62
CA ASN A 75 -10.52 -7.24 -8.76
C ASN A 75 -10.13 -8.23 -7.68
N THR A 76 -8.98 -8.87 -7.82
CA THR A 76 -8.59 -10.03 -7.03
C THR A 76 -7.44 -9.72 -6.09
N GLN A 77 -6.55 -8.80 -6.46
CA GLN A 77 -5.39 -8.45 -5.65
C GLN A 77 -5.49 -7.00 -5.21
N LYS A 78 -6.01 -6.86 -3.99
CA LYS A 78 -6.28 -5.60 -3.30
C LYS A 78 -5.42 -5.42 -2.06
N SER A 79 -4.61 -6.41 -1.70
CA SER A 79 -3.79 -6.38 -0.50
C SER A 79 -2.35 -5.99 -0.84
N LEU A 80 -1.80 -5.10 -0.03
CA LEU A 80 -0.43 -4.61 -0.11
C LEU A 80 0.25 -4.73 1.25
N GLN A 81 1.58 -4.79 1.20
CA GLN A 81 2.45 -4.71 2.37
C GLN A 81 3.35 -3.50 2.26
N LEU A 82 3.41 -2.71 3.34
CA LEU A 82 4.39 -1.65 3.53
C LEU A 82 5.41 -2.10 4.58
N THR A 83 6.65 -2.27 4.17
CA THR A 83 7.76 -2.66 5.03
C THR A 83 8.82 -1.55 5.03
N ALA A 84 9.67 -1.54 6.06
CA ALA A 84 10.87 -0.73 6.05
C ALA A 84 12.06 -1.55 6.52
N THR A 85 13.22 -1.32 5.91
CA THR A 85 14.47 -1.95 6.30
C THR A 85 15.59 -0.94 6.45
N CYS A 86 16.50 -1.19 7.37
CA CYS A 86 17.77 -0.48 7.48
C CYS A 86 18.92 -1.45 7.25
N ASN A 87 20.04 -0.92 6.73
CA ASN A 87 21.22 -1.74 6.48
C ASN A 87 22.06 -1.82 7.77
N THR A 88 22.59 -3.00 8.03
CA THR A 88 23.47 -3.32 9.17
C THR A 88 24.65 -4.14 8.66
N GLN A 89 25.62 -4.41 9.52
CA GLN A 89 26.79 -5.23 9.17
C GLN A 89 26.41 -6.65 8.71
N GLU A 90 25.33 -7.20 9.26
CA GLU A 90 24.82 -8.55 8.98
C GLU A 90 23.72 -8.57 7.91
N GLY A 91 23.34 -7.41 7.36
CA GLY A 91 22.36 -7.28 6.29
C GLY A 91 21.16 -6.40 6.65
N ALA A 92 20.12 -6.47 5.82
CA ALA A 92 18.94 -5.65 6.02
C ALA A 92 18.06 -6.20 7.14
N VAL A 93 17.67 -5.35 8.09
CA VAL A 93 16.76 -5.70 9.20
C VAL A 93 15.54 -4.78 9.19
N ASN A 94 14.43 -5.22 9.78
CA ASN A 94 13.21 -4.41 9.83
C ASN A 94 13.46 -3.10 10.61
N ALA A 95 13.06 -1.98 10.02
CA ALA A 95 13.22 -0.64 10.59
C ALA A 95 11.96 -0.12 11.29
N PHE A 96 10.77 -0.60 10.94
CA PHE A 96 9.55 -0.25 11.65
C PHE A 96 9.47 -0.97 12.99
N PHE A 97 8.88 -0.30 13.97
CA PHE A 97 8.51 -0.92 15.21
C PHE A 97 7.45 -0.11 15.94
N PHE A 98 6.78 -0.81 16.86
CA PHE A 98 5.84 -0.24 17.79
C PHE A 98 6.38 -0.45 19.21
N PRO A 99 6.86 0.60 19.90
CA PRO A 99 7.39 0.46 21.24
C PRO A 99 6.28 0.05 22.21
N LEU A 100 6.54 -0.98 23.01
CA LEU A 100 5.57 -1.60 23.92
C LEU A 100 4.97 -0.67 24.98
N PHE A 101 5.52 0.53 25.18
CA PHE A 101 5.10 1.49 26.22
C PHE A 101 4.28 2.67 25.68
N SER A 102 4.12 2.82 24.37
CA SER A 102 3.37 3.92 23.76
C SER A 102 2.37 3.37 22.76
N LEU A 103 1.11 3.23 23.18
CA LEU A 103 0.08 2.59 22.38
C LEU A 103 -0.32 3.36 21.11
N ASP A 104 0.10 4.61 20.99
CA ASP A 104 -0.41 5.50 19.95
C ASP A 104 0.59 5.77 18.82
N TYR A 105 1.84 5.36 18.94
CA TYR A 105 2.93 5.85 18.07
C TYR A 105 3.76 4.73 17.46
N HIS A 106 3.89 4.75 16.13
CA HIS A 106 4.82 3.90 15.38
C HIS A 106 6.13 4.65 15.13
N TYR A 107 7.22 3.90 15.04
CA TYR A 107 8.56 4.45 14.87
C TYR A 107 9.27 3.78 13.70
N ILE A 108 10.27 4.49 13.17
CA ILE A 108 11.23 3.98 12.21
C ILE A 108 12.64 4.24 12.72
N ALA A 109 13.47 3.19 12.68
CA ALA A 109 14.90 3.27 12.93
C ALA A 109 15.65 3.64 11.64
N LEU A 110 16.56 4.59 11.72
CA LEU A 110 17.48 4.97 10.66
C LEU A 110 18.90 4.56 11.07
N THR A 111 19.68 4.01 10.13
CA THR A 111 21.08 3.62 10.38
C THR A 111 22.04 4.45 9.54
N ASN A 112 23.22 4.74 10.08
CA ASN A 112 24.27 5.43 9.34
C ASN A 112 24.65 4.60 8.09
N SER A 113 24.64 5.24 6.92
CA SER A 113 24.86 4.58 5.62
C SER A 113 26.30 4.16 5.37
N ASP A 114 27.24 4.86 6.01
CA ASP A 114 28.68 4.70 5.77
C ASP A 114 29.34 3.88 6.89
N VAL A 115 28.84 4.01 8.12
CA VAL A 115 29.28 3.26 9.30
C VAL A 115 28.14 2.38 9.79
N LEU A 116 27.94 1.25 9.11
CA LEU A 116 26.83 0.34 9.42
C LEU A 116 26.93 -0.18 10.86
N PRO A 117 25.84 -0.12 11.65
CA PRO A 117 25.79 -0.71 12.98
C PRO A 117 25.62 -2.23 12.92
N PRO A 118 25.96 -2.96 14.00
CA PRO A 118 25.51 -4.33 14.18
C PRO A 118 23.98 -4.44 14.24
N SER A 119 23.42 -5.53 13.74
CA SER A 119 21.97 -5.79 13.66
C SER A 119 21.27 -5.74 15.02
N HIS A 120 21.92 -6.25 16.07
CA HIS A 120 21.37 -6.24 17.42
C HIS A 120 21.15 -4.82 17.96
N CYS A 121 21.88 -3.81 17.47
CA CYS A 121 21.71 -2.42 17.85
C CYS A 121 20.33 -1.89 17.45
N VAL A 122 19.86 -2.27 16.26
CA VAL A 122 18.51 -1.94 15.79
C VAL A 122 17.45 -2.62 16.67
N ASP A 123 17.68 -3.87 17.09
CA ASP A 123 16.77 -4.57 17.99
C ASP A 123 16.75 -4.02 19.42
N CYS A 124 17.87 -3.48 19.90
CA CYS A 124 17.94 -2.77 21.18
C CYS A 124 17.03 -1.54 21.20
N VAL A 125 17.07 -0.73 20.13
CA VAL A 125 16.20 0.46 19.97
C VAL A 125 14.72 0.09 20.00
N LYS A 126 14.33 -1.06 19.43
CA LYS A 126 12.94 -1.56 19.45
C LYS A 126 12.47 -1.99 20.82
N LYS A 127 13.39 -2.48 21.67
CA LYS A 127 13.03 -3.18 22.91
C LYS A 127 12.92 -2.26 24.12
N PHE A 128 13.49 -1.04 24.11
CA PHE A 128 13.48 0.00 25.17
C PHE A 128 13.80 -0.45 26.62
N ASN A 129 13.97 -1.75 26.86
CA ASN A 129 14.20 -2.37 28.16
C ASN A 129 15.69 -2.65 28.42
N GLY A 130 16.55 -2.25 27.48
CA GLY A 130 18.00 -2.17 27.65
C GLY A 130 18.38 -0.71 27.79
N ALA A 131 19.37 -0.42 28.63
CA ALA A 131 19.93 0.92 28.75
C ALA A 131 20.45 1.40 27.38
N LEU A 132 19.61 2.13 26.65
CA LEU A 132 19.97 2.78 25.39
C LEU A 132 21.16 3.69 25.69
N ASN A 133 22.29 3.36 25.10
CA ASN A 133 23.59 3.98 25.35
C ASN A 133 24.51 3.70 24.16
N CYS A 134 25.67 4.36 24.20
CA CYS A 134 26.72 4.25 23.19
C CYS A 134 27.14 2.82 22.82
N ASP A 135 27.06 1.87 23.74
CA ASP A 135 27.49 0.50 23.51
C ASP A 135 26.40 -0.34 22.85
N ASN A 136 25.13 0.02 23.10
CA ASN A 136 23.97 -0.80 22.72
C ASN A 136 23.30 -0.35 21.42
N ASN A 137 23.44 0.91 21.01
CA ASN A 137 22.81 1.42 19.78
C ASN A 137 23.65 2.47 19.02
N PRO A 138 24.98 2.31 18.86
CA PRO A 138 25.75 3.26 18.05
C PRO A 138 25.20 3.29 16.63
N ASN A 139 25.10 4.47 16.02
CA ASN A 139 24.69 4.67 14.64
C ASN A 139 23.25 4.20 14.32
N VAL A 140 22.36 4.19 15.32
CA VAL A 140 20.93 3.89 15.15
C VAL A 140 20.08 4.94 15.85
N ILE A 141 19.38 5.77 15.08
CA ILE A 141 18.50 6.81 15.60
C ILE A 141 17.06 6.47 15.19
N ALA A 142 16.11 6.52 16.13
CA ALA A 142 14.71 6.27 15.80
C ALA A 142 13.86 7.52 15.92
N TYR A 143 12.96 7.71 14.95
CA TYR A 143 12.02 8.81 14.92
C TYR A 143 10.59 8.28 14.92
N ARG A 144 9.71 9.02 15.57
CA ARG A 144 8.28 8.77 15.52
C ARG A 144 7.76 9.07 14.12
N MET A 145 6.85 8.23 13.67
CA MET A 145 6.08 8.43 12.44
C MET A 145 4.66 8.86 12.79
N THR A 146 4.02 9.58 11.87
CA THR A 146 2.56 9.66 11.87
C THR A 146 1.99 8.27 11.56
N ASN A 147 0.91 7.92 12.24
CA ASN A 147 0.19 6.69 11.92
C ASN A 147 -0.41 6.84 10.52
N LEU A 148 -0.43 5.75 9.76
CA LEU A 148 -1.13 5.74 8.49
C LEU A 148 -2.63 5.92 8.71
N GLU A 149 -3.23 6.84 7.97
CA GLU A 149 -4.67 7.11 8.05
C GLU A 149 -5.48 6.14 7.17
N ASN A 150 -6.64 5.74 7.68
CA ASN A 150 -7.65 5.04 6.90
C ASN A 150 -8.45 6.04 6.06
N ILE A 151 -8.60 5.75 4.76
CA ILE A 151 -9.44 6.55 3.86
C ILE A 151 -10.75 5.81 3.65
N PRO A 152 -11.88 6.29 4.23
CA PRO A 152 -13.14 5.55 4.22
C PRO A 152 -13.57 5.11 2.82
N ASN A 153 -13.89 3.82 2.67
CA ASN A 153 -14.31 3.19 1.42
C ASN A 153 -13.27 3.20 0.29
N VAL A 154 -12.02 3.58 0.56
CA VAL A 154 -10.94 3.59 -0.43
C VAL A 154 -9.84 2.62 -0.01
N MET A 155 -9.43 2.66 1.25
CA MET A 155 -8.30 1.89 1.76
C MET A 155 -8.46 1.65 3.27
N ASP A 156 -8.21 0.40 3.68
CA ASP A 156 -8.03 0.01 5.08
C ASP A 156 -6.57 -0.31 5.35
N VAL A 157 -6.09 0.02 6.53
CA VAL A 157 -4.69 -0.09 6.97
C VAL A 157 -4.65 -0.70 8.36
N TYR A 158 -3.78 -1.69 8.53
CA TYR A 158 -3.56 -2.41 9.79
C TYR A 158 -2.06 -2.61 10.02
N TYR A 159 -1.59 -2.42 11.26
CA TYR A 159 -0.20 -2.72 11.61
C TYR A 159 -0.07 -4.14 12.19
N ASP A 160 0.74 -4.97 11.54
CA ASP A 160 1.05 -6.33 12.02
C ASP A 160 2.31 -6.31 12.89
N ASN A 161 2.09 -6.37 14.21
CA ASN A 161 3.16 -6.39 15.21
C ASN A 161 4.07 -7.63 15.13
N ASN A 162 3.63 -8.74 14.54
CA ASN A 162 4.46 -9.94 14.43
C ASN A 162 5.55 -9.78 13.37
N TYR A 163 5.25 -9.00 12.32
CA TYR A 163 6.16 -8.79 11.19
C TYR A 163 6.70 -7.36 11.10
N ASN A 164 6.24 -6.46 11.97
CA ASN A 164 6.55 -5.03 11.96
C ASN A 164 6.34 -4.39 10.59
N ARG A 165 5.12 -4.53 10.06
CA ARG A 165 4.75 -4.01 8.74
C ARG A 165 3.31 -3.50 8.77
N TRP A 166 2.95 -2.69 7.77
CA TRP A 166 1.55 -2.36 7.53
C TRP A 166 0.98 -3.26 6.45
N ASP A 167 -0.15 -3.89 6.76
CA ASP A 167 -0.99 -4.58 5.79
C ASP A 167 -2.09 -3.60 5.35
N ILE A 168 -2.17 -3.38 4.04
CA ILE A 168 -3.04 -2.37 3.43
C ILE A 168 -4.00 -3.09 2.48
N THR A 169 -5.29 -2.79 2.56
CA THR A 169 -6.31 -3.33 1.66
C THR A 169 -7.02 -2.23 0.90
N LEU A 170 -6.90 -2.23 -0.42
CA LEU A 170 -7.62 -1.33 -1.32
C LEU A 170 -9.07 -1.78 -1.47
N LEU A 171 -10.00 -0.96 -1.02
CA LEU A 171 -11.43 -1.24 -1.17
C LEU A 171 -11.92 -0.88 -2.59
N LYS A 172 -11.24 0.07 -3.25
CA LYS A 172 -11.54 0.54 -4.61
C LYS A 172 -10.34 0.44 -5.55
N ARG A 173 -10.66 0.42 -6.84
CA ARG A 173 -9.69 0.55 -7.94
C ARG A 173 -9.40 2.02 -8.19
N GLY A 174 -8.30 2.30 -8.87
CA GLY A 174 -7.92 3.65 -9.30
C GLY A 174 -6.52 4.03 -8.86
N ALA A 175 -6.26 5.33 -8.90
CA ALA A 175 -5.01 5.94 -8.47
C ALA A 175 -5.18 6.45 -7.02
N ILE A 176 -4.46 5.84 -6.08
CA ILE A 176 -4.61 6.07 -4.65
C ILE A 176 -3.24 6.50 -4.10
N PRO A 177 -3.11 7.73 -3.55
CA PRO A 177 -1.88 8.14 -2.90
C PRO A 177 -1.80 7.54 -1.48
N LEU A 178 -0.59 7.14 -1.09
CA LEU A 178 -0.22 6.77 0.27
C LEU A 178 1.00 7.58 0.66
N ASN A 179 0.87 8.41 1.69
CA ASN A 179 1.96 9.21 2.21
C ASN A 179 2.33 8.73 3.61
N ILE A 180 3.61 8.79 3.90
CA ILE A 180 4.18 8.54 5.21
C ILE A 180 4.81 9.85 5.67
N GLU A 181 4.75 10.16 6.96
CA GLU A 181 5.40 11.35 7.51
C GLU A 181 6.18 11.02 8.79
N ILE A 182 7.40 11.53 8.84
CA ILE A 182 8.22 11.67 10.04
C ILE A 182 8.27 13.19 10.31
N PRO A 183 7.59 13.69 11.36
CA PRO A 183 7.39 15.13 11.54
C PRO A 183 8.69 15.94 11.66
N SER A 184 8.64 17.21 11.24
CA SER A 184 9.71 18.18 11.50
C SER A 184 9.84 18.48 12.99
N GLY A 185 11.06 18.66 13.50
CA GLY A 185 11.29 18.97 14.91
C GLY A 185 10.99 17.81 15.86
N GLU A 186 10.68 16.62 15.31
CA GLU A 186 10.48 15.41 16.10
C GLU A 186 11.78 15.07 16.83
N VAL A 187 11.68 14.95 18.15
CA VAL A 187 12.78 14.50 18.99
C VAL A 187 12.99 13.01 18.72
N PRO A 188 14.22 12.54 18.51
CA PRO A 188 14.46 11.11 18.40
C PRO A 188 13.96 10.40 19.66
N LEU A 189 13.60 9.13 19.53
CA LEU A 189 13.26 8.30 20.68
C LEU A 189 14.38 8.43 21.72
N THR A 190 14.01 8.70 22.96
CA THR A 190 14.96 9.02 24.04
C THR A 190 16.13 8.06 24.06
N ASN A 191 17.36 8.61 24.11
CA ASN A 191 18.64 7.88 24.13
C ASN A 191 19.00 7.11 22.85
N THR A 192 18.27 7.29 21.75
CA THR A 192 18.69 6.75 20.44
C THR A 192 19.69 7.66 19.71
N TYR A 193 19.67 8.96 20.00
CA TYR A 193 20.71 9.91 19.56
C TYR A 193 21.71 10.17 20.70
N SER A 194 23.01 10.13 20.39
CA SER A 194 24.10 10.27 21.36
C SER A 194 25.40 10.79 20.73
N THR A 195 26.41 11.04 21.57
CA THR A 195 27.77 11.43 21.11
C THR A 195 28.54 10.29 20.43
N CYS A 196 27.98 9.08 20.39
CA CYS A 196 28.59 7.90 19.77
C CYS A 196 28.04 7.65 18.37
N ASP A 197 27.13 8.50 17.92
CA ASP A 197 26.66 8.56 16.54
C ASP A 197 27.69 9.28 15.66
N GLU A 198 28.12 8.59 14.62
CA GLU A 198 29.05 9.11 13.63
C GLU A 198 28.35 10.09 12.69
N ALA A 199 29.08 11.12 12.26
CA ALA A 199 28.59 12.02 11.23
C ALA A 199 28.32 11.23 9.93
N GLY A 200 27.19 11.52 9.27
CA GLY A 200 26.83 10.83 8.03
C GLY A 200 25.34 10.88 7.73
N SER A 201 24.94 10.16 6.68
CA SER A 201 23.53 10.03 6.33
C SER A 201 22.92 8.86 7.09
N TYR A 202 21.80 9.09 7.76
CA TYR A 202 21.02 8.05 8.43
C TYR A 202 19.80 7.72 7.58
N GLN A 203 19.63 6.44 7.22
CA GLN A 203 18.63 6.04 6.23
C GLN A 203 17.92 4.73 6.57
N ALA A 204 16.72 4.58 6.00
CA ALA A 204 15.97 3.35 5.90
C ALA A 204 15.29 3.29 4.53
N THR A 205 15.06 2.10 4.00
CA THR A 205 14.36 1.86 2.75
C THR A 205 12.94 1.44 3.04
N ILE A 206 11.95 2.21 2.59
CA ILE A 206 10.54 1.86 2.70
C ILE A 206 10.08 1.23 1.38
N THR A 207 9.43 0.08 1.46
CA THR A 207 8.94 -0.68 0.30
C THR A 207 7.45 -0.92 0.43
N LEU A 208 6.69 -0.59 -0.62
CA LEU A 208 5.29 -0.95 -0.78
C LEU A 208 5.15 -1.97 -1.91
N SER A 209 4.48 -3.10 -1.68
CA SER A 209 4.29 -4.17 -2.67
C SER A 209 2.89 -4.76 -2.64
N PHE A 210 2.39 -5.23 -3.78
CA PHE A 210 1.22 -6.11 -3.82
C PHE A 210 1.57 -7.51 -3.30
N ILE A 211 0.63 -8.17 -2.62
CA ILE A 211 0.76 -9.54 -2.06
C ILE A 211 -0.04 -10.52 -2.90
#